data_AF-A0A433XTK8-F1
#
_entry.id   AF-A0A433XTK8-F1
#
_cell.length_a   1.000
_cell.length_b   1.000
_cell.length_c   1.000
_cell.angle_alpha   90.00
_cell.angle_beta   90.00
_cell.angle_gamma   90.00
#
_symmetry.space_group_name_H-M   'P 1'
#
loop_
_entity.id
_entity.type
_entity.pdbx_description
1 polymer ?
#
loop_
_entity_poly.entity_id
_entity_poly.type
_entity_poly.pdbx_seq_one_letter_code
_entity_poly.pdbx_strand_id
1 'polypeptide(L)'
;MSASIVTGREQQGNYPQKFAELTDNVLFGDMWTRPQLKPRDRSLATVAALVAMYRLEQLPFHLQRALDNGLSVEELAEVITHLAFYSGWPTAASALKLLSERQACLPEHQE
;
A
#
# COMPACT_ATOMS: atom_id res chain seq x y z
N MET A 1 10.72 22.29 -3.67
CA MET A 1 11.11 21.08 -2.92
C MET A 1 10.55 19.89 -3.68
N SER A 2 11.41 19.11 -4.32
CA SER A 2 10.98 18.03 -5.22
C SER A 2 10.49 16.85 -4.39
N ALA A 3 9.22 16.48 -4.50
CA ALA A 3 8.74 15.21 -3.96
C ALA A 3 9.48 14.10 -4.70
N SER A 4 10.25 13.28 -4.00
CA SER A 4 10.83 12.06 -4.57
C SER A 4 9.68 11.18 -5.06
N ILE A 5 9.45 11.19 -6.37
CA ILE A 5 8.66 10.16 -7.02
C ILE A 5 9.45 8.89 -6.81
N VAL A 6 8.98 8.01 -5.93
CA VAL A 6 9.43 6.62 -5.89
C VAL A 6 9.03 6.02 -7.25
N THR A 7 9.94 6.11 -8.22
CA THR A 7 9.86 5.43 -9.51
C THR A 7 9.92 3.93 -9.27
N GLY A 8 9.21 3.12 -10.05
CA GLY A 8 9.20 1.66 -9.91
C GLY A 8 10.59 1.01 -10.01
N ARG A 9 11.60 1.75 -10.50
CA ARG A 9 12.98 1.30 -10.68
C ARG A 9 13.72 0.86 -9.41
N GLU A 10 13.41 1.38 -8.22
CA GLU A 10 14.26 1.12 -7.05
C GLU A 10 13.95 -0.20 -6.32
N GLN A 11 12.98 -0.99 -6.79
CA GLN A 11 12.61 -2.29 -6.22
C GLN A 11 12.48 -3.41 -7.27
N GLN A 12 12.75 -3.13 -8.54
CA GLN A 12 12.49 -4.06 -9.63
C GLN A 12 13.72 -4.94 -9.90
N GLY A 13 13.63 -6.20 -9.49
CA GLY A 13 14.41 -7.27 -10.11
C GLY A 13 14.13 -7.39 -11.62
N ASN A 14 14.63 -8.47 -12.23
CA ASN A 14 14.65 -8.76 -13.67
C ASN A 14 13.24 -8.91 -14.32
N TYR A 15 12.37 -7.90 -14.21
CA TYR A 15 11.06 -7.88 -14.86
C TYR A 15 11.19 -7.55 -16.35
N PRO A 16 10.31 -8.07 -17.20
CA PRO A 16 10.27 -7.69 -18.61
C PRO A 16 10.14 -6.17 -18.77
N GLN A 17 10.92 -5.58 -19.68
CA GLN A 17 10.95 -4.13 -19.92
C GLN A 17 9.55 -3.52 -20.08
N LYS A 18 8.66 -4.19 -20.83
CA LYS A 18 7.32 -3.68 -21.06
C LYS A 18 6.49 -3.56 -19.77
N PHE A 19 6.68 -4.48 -18.83
CA PHE A 19 6.01 -4.44 -17.54
C PHE A 19 6.49 -3.25 -16.69
N ALA A 20 7.80 -2.99 -16.69
CA ALA A 20 8.36 -1.81 -16.01
C ALA A 20 7.82 -0.51 -16.63
N GLU A 21 7.79 -0.39 -17.96
CA GLU A 21 7.24 0.77 -18.66
C GLU A 21 5.76 1.03 -18.33
N LEU A 22 4.93 -0.02 -18.26
CA LEU A 22 3.51 0.12 -17.90
C LEU A 22 3.35 0.52 -16.42
N THR A 23 4.20 -0.02 -15.55
CA THR A 23 4.22 0.34 -14.13
C THR A 23 4.55 1.82 -13.93
N ASP A 24 5.58 2.31 -14.62
CA ASP A 24 6.01 3.69 -14.47
C ASP A 24 5.04 4.67 -15.14
N ASN A 25 4.71 4.44 -16.42
CA ASN A 25 3.99 5.45 -17.21
C ASN A 25 2.48 5.40 -17.01
N VAL A 26 1.89 4.20 -16.96
CA VAL A 26 0.42 4.05 -16.92
C VAL A 26 -0.07 3.96 -15.49
N LEU A 27 0.52 3.07 -14.67
CA LEU A 27 0.08 2.90 -13.30
C LEU A 27 0.44 4.14 -12.48
N PHE A 28 1.72 4.40 -12.24
CA PHE A 28 2.12 5.49 -11.34
C PHE A 28 2.13 6.88 -12.00
N GLY A 29 2.42 6.97 -13.30
CA GLY A 29 2.46 8.23 -14.04
C GLY A 29 1.09 8.84 -14.36
N ASP A 30 0.06 8.01 -14.57
CA ASP A 30 -1.30 8.45 -14.90
C ASP A 30 -2.30 8.01 -13.83
N MET A 31 -2.61 6.72 -13.72
CA MET A 31 -3.73 6.25 -12.91
C MET A 31 -3.67 6.67 -11.44
N TRP A 32 -2.48 6.70 -10.84
CA TRP A 32 -2.27 7.15 -9.46
C TRP A 32 -2.26 8.67 -9.28
N THR A 33 -2.07 9.47 -10.34
CA THR A 33 -2.00 10.94 -10.29
C THR A 33 -3.35 11.61 -10.56
N ARG A 34 -4.35 10.85 -11.02
CA ARG A 34 -5.70 11.35 -11.33
C ARG A 34 -6.35 12.07 -10.12
N PRO A 35 -6.90 13.28 -10.31
CA PRO A 35 -7.31 14.15 -9.20
C PRO A 35 -8.66 13.80 -8.55
N GLN A 36 -9.45 12.92 -9.17
CA GLN A 36 -10.81 12.61 -8.69
C GLN A 36 -10.82 11.81 -7.38
N LEU A 37 -9.70 11.17 -7.02
CA LEU A 37 -9.54 10.47 -5.76
C LEU A 37 -8.21 10.89 -5.14
N LYS A 38 -8.25 11.32 -3.88
CA LYS A 38 -7.04 11.72 -3.16
C LYS A 38 -6.07 10.53 -3.04
N PRO A 39 -4.75 10.76 -3.01
CA PRO A 39 -3.76 9.69 -2.83
C PRO A 39 -4.05 8.81 -1.60
N ARG A 40 -4.51 9.41 -0.50
CA ARG A 40 -4.97 8.72 0.71
C ARG A 40 -6.03 7.66 0.39
N ASP A 41 -7.13 8.08 -0.21
CA ASP A 41 -8.29 7.21 -0.46
C ASP A 41 -7.97 6.15 -1.53
N ARG A 42 -7.10 6.47 -2.48
CA ARG A 42 -6.57 5.51 -3.47
C ARG A 42 -5.72 4.43 -2.81
N SER A 43 -4.86 4.81 -1.86
CA SER A 43 -4.10 3.85 -1.06
C SER A 43 -5.03 2.96 -0.23
N LEU A 44 -6.05 3.53 0.41
CA LEU A 44 -7.03 2.75 1.18
C LEU A 44 -7.73 1.69 0.32
N ALA A 45 -8.23 2.09 -0.85
CA ALA A 45 -8.89 1.18 -1.79
C ALA A 45 -7.93 0.07 -2.26
N THR A 46 -6.67 0.41 -2.52
CA THR A 46 -5.66 -0.56 -2.95
C THR A 46 -5.34 -1.57 -1.84
N VAL A 47 -5.12 -1.10 -0.61
CA VAL A 47 -4.89 -1.96 0.56
C VAL A 47 -6.07 -2.90 0.76
N ALA A 48 -7.30 -2.38 0.75
CA ALA A 48 -8.49 -3.18 0.92
C ALA A 48 -8.60 -4.29 -0.14
N ALA A 49 -8.33 -3.97 -1.41
CA ALA A 49 -8.34 -4.94 -2.50
C ALA A 49 -7.25 -6.01 -2.33
N LEU A 50 -6.02 -5.63 -1.94
CA LEU A 50 -4.92 -6.57 -1.74
C LEU A 50 -5.19 -7.54 -0.58
N VAL A 51 -5.78 -7.05 0.51
CA VAL A 51 -6.20 -7.90 1.63
C VAL A 51 -7.31 -8.85 1.19
N ALA A 52 -8.37 -8.35 0.56
CA ALA A 52 -9.50 -9.16 0.14
C ALA A 52 -9.12 -10.25 -0.88
N MET A 53 -8.14 -9.98 -1.74
CA MET A 53 -7.61 -10.94 -2.72
C MET A 53 -6.45 -11.79 -2.20
N TYR A 54 -6.07 -11.66 -0.92
CA TYR A 54 -4.95 -12.36 -0.30
C TYR A 54 -3.62 -12.22 -1.09
N ARG A 55 -3.31 -10.99 -1.54
CA ARG A 55 -2.10 -10.64 -2.30
C ARG A 55 -1.02 -10.06 -1.38
N LEU A 56 -0.61 -10.87 -0.40
CA LEU A 56 0.27 -10.44 0.69
C LEU A 56 1.66 -9.99 0.25
N GLU A 57 2.18 -10.44 -0.89
CA GLU A 57 3.50 -10.03 -1.38
C GLU A 57 3.57 -8.54 -1.78
N GLN A 58 2.44 -7.98 -2.21
CA GLN A 58 2.34 -6.57 -2.62
C GLN A 58 1.90 -5.66 -1.47
N LEU A 59 1.26 -6.23 -0.46
CA LEU A 59 0.66 -5.49 0.64
C LEU A 59 1.67 -4.61 1.41
N PRO A 60 2.90 -5.05 1.73
CA PRO A 60 3.84 -4.25 2.50
C PRO A 60 4.22 -2.93 1.81
N PHE A 61 4.42 -2.92 0.48
CA PHE A 61 4.67 -1.69 -0.27
C PHE A 61 3.48 -0.73 -0.19
N HIS A 62 2.26 -1.24 -0.35
CA HIS A 62 1.06 -0.43 -0.34
C HIS A 62 0.63 0.04 1.05
N LEU A 63 0.96 -0.71 2.12
CA LEU A 63 0.81 -0.24 3.50
C LEU A 63 1.71 0.96 3.76
N GLN A 64 2.99 0.91 3.35
CA GLN A 64 3.88 2.07 3.51
C GLN A 64 3.35 3.29 2.73
N ARG A 65 3.00 3.08 1.46
CA ARG A 65 2.42 4.15 0.62
C ARG A 65 1.10 4.70 1.19
N ALA A 66 0.33 3.90 1.92
CA ALA A 66 -0.87 4.37 2.61
C ALA A 66 -0.53 5.32 3.75
N LEU A 67 0.46 4.95 4.57
CA LEU A 67 0.98 5.80 5.65
C LEU A 67 1.57 7.12 5.09
N ASP A 68 2.41 7.03 4.05
CA ASP A 68 3.00 8.21 3.40
C ASP A 68 1.93 9.15 2.82
N ASN A 69 0.79 8.60 2.39
CA ASN A 69 -0.35 9.35 1.88
C ASN A 69 -1.32 9.83 2.98
N GLY A 70 -1.00 9.62 4.26
CA GLY A 70 -1.72 10.17 5.41
C GLY A 70 -2.83 9.31 6.00
N LEU A 71 -2.82 7.98 5.76
CA LEU A 71 -3.58 7.06 6.61
C LEU A 71 -2.82 6.80 7.91
N SER A 72 -3.53 6.71 9.03
CA SER A 72 -2.92 6.24 10.28
C SER A 72 -2.87 4.71 10.35
N VAL A 73 -2.09 4.17 11.27
CA VAL A 73 -2.06 2.72 11.48
C VAL A 73 -3.39 2.23 12.06
N GLU A 74 -4.01 3.03 12.93
CA GLU A 74 -5.32 2.74 13.51
C GLU A 74 -6.39 2.65 12.42
N GLU A 75 -6.40 3.58 11.46
CA GLU A 75 -7.32 3.54 10.32
C GLU A 75 -7.11 2.28 9.45
N LEU A 76 -5.85 1.90 9.21
CA LEU A 76 -5.52 0.68 8.46
C LEU A 76 -5.92 -0.58 9.23
N ALA A 77 -5.66 -0.63 10.53
CA ALA A 77 -6.03 -1.75 11.38
C ALA A 77 -7.56 -1.93 11.43
N GLU A 78 -8.32 -0.84 11.54
CA GLU A 78 -9.79 -0.86 11.52
C GLU A 78 -10.33 -1.36 10.19
N VAL A 79 -9.84 -0.85 9.05
CA VAL A 79 -10.30 -1.33 7.74
C VAL A 79 -9.94 -2.80 7.51
N ILE A 80 -8.75 -3.24 7.90
CA ILE A 80 -8.36 -4.65 7.78
C ILE A 80 -9.24 -5.54 8.66
N THR A 81 -9.56 -5.09 9.89
CA THR A 81 -10.47 -5.79 10.80
C THR A 81 -11.88 -5.86 10.21
N HIS A 82 -12.36 -4.77 9.62
CA HIS A 82 -13.66 -4.74 8.94
C HIS A 82 -13.70 -5.74 7.77
N LEU A 83 -12.60 -5.88 7.02
CA LEU A 83 -12.50 -6.84 5.93
C LEU A 83 -12.56 -8.31 6.38
N ALA A 84 -12.27 -8.63 7.65
CA ALA A 84 -12.43 -9.98 8.17
C ALA A 84 -13.86 -10.53 7.97
N PHE A 85 -14.87 -9.64 7.98
CA PHE A 85 -16.27 -10.00 7.76
C PHE A 85 -16.63 -10.24 6.28
N TYR A 86 -15.86 -9.70 5.34
CA TYR A 86 -16.16 -9.75 3.90
C TYR A 86 -15.22 -10.68 3.13
N SER A 87 -13.95 -10.76 3.52
CA SER A 87 -12.93 -11.59 2.89
C SER A 87 -12.43 -12.73 3.80
N GLY A 88 -12.95 -12.83 5.02
CA GLY A 88 -12.66 -13.91 5.96
C GLY A 88 -11.46 -13.66 6.86
N TRP A 89 -11.51 -14.24 8.06
CA TRP A 89 -10.51 -14.07 9.13
C TRP A 89 -9.05 -14.30 8.70
N PRO A 90 -8.72 -15.32 7.88
CA PRO A 90 -7.34 -15.56 7.46
C PRO A 90 -6.73 -14.38 6.70
N THR A 91 -7.52 -13.72 5.83
CA THR A 91 -7.03 -12.57 5.05
C THR A 91 -6.67 -11.39 5.94
N ALA A 92 -7.54 -11.08 6.90
CA ALA A 92 -7.34 -9.99 7.85
C ALA A 92 -6.18 -10.29 8.83
N ALA A 93 -6.13 -11.50 9.41
CA ALA A 93 -5.10 -11.88 10.36
C ALA A 93 -3.69 -11.79 9.75
N SER A 94 -3.50 -12.28 8.51
CA SER A 94 -2.22 -12.16 7.81
C SER A 94 -1.86 -10.72 7.48
N ALA A 95 -2.83 -9.90 7.11
CA ALA A 95 -2.61 -8.48 6.82
C ALA A 95 -2.26 -7.67 8.08
N LEU A 96 -2.94 -7.91 9.21
CA LEU A 96 -2.65 -7.27 10.50
C LEU A 96 -1.25 -7.62 10.99
N LYS A 97 -0.82 -8.87 10.81
CA LYS A 97 0.56 -9.27 11.13
C LYS A 97 1.57 -8.43 10.35
N LEU A 98 1.39 -8.29 9.03
CA LEU A 98 2.28 -7.46 8.21
C LEU A 98 2.23 -5.98 8.59
N LEU A 99 1.07 -5.44 8.97
CA LEU A 99 0.95 -4.07 9.46
C LEU A 99 1.74 -3.87 10.78
N SER A 100 1.65 -4.81 11.72
CA SER A 100 2.39 -4.75 12.99
C SER A 100 3.91 -4.82 12.80
N GLU A 101 4.40 -5.67 11.90
CA GLU A 101 5.82 -5.78 11.57
C GLU A 101 6.38 -4.46 11.03
N ARG A 102 5.55 -3.66 10.36
CA ARG A 102 5.94 -2.33 9.86
C ARG A 102 5.98 -1.28 10.94
N GLN A 103 5.04 -1.29 11.88
CA GLN A 103 5.10 -0.39 13.04
C GLN A 103 6.36 -0.61 13.87
N ALA A 104 6.72 -1.87 14.12
CA ALA A 104 7.89 -2.21 14.93
C ALA A 104 9.24 -1.72 14.34
N CYS A 105 9.29 -1.42 13.03
CA CYS A 105 10.46 -0.86 12.36
C CYS A 105 10.47 0.68 12.25
N LEU A 106 9.39 1.37 12.65
CA LEU A 106 9.38 2.83 12.71
C LEU A 106 10.01 3.28 14.04
N PRO A 107 10.97 4.21 14.05
CA PRO A 107 11.50 4.74 15.30
C PRO A 107 10.35 5.37 16.08
N GLU A 108 10.17 4.96 17.34
CA GLU A 108 9.24 5.62 18.25
C GLU A 108 9.55 7.12 18.24
N HIS A 109 8.52 7.94 18.01
CA HIS A 109 8.64 9.38 18.07
C HIS A 109 9.27 9.76 19.42
N GLN A 110 10.54 10.18 19.40
CA GLN A 110 11.16 10.86 20.53
C GLN A 110 10.39 12.16 20.73
N GLU A 111 9.58 12.19 21.80
CA GLU A 111 9.04 13.42 22.38
C GLU A 111 10.15 14.36 22.86
#